data_AF-A0A2V9N4E2-F1
#
_entry.id   AF-A0A2V9N4E2-F1
#
_cell.length_a   1.000
_cell.length_b   1.000
_cell.length_c   1.000
_cell.angle_alpha   90.00
_cell.angle_beta   90.00
_cell.angle_gamma   90.00
#
_symmetry.space_group_name_H-M   'P 1'
#
loop_
_entity.id
_entity.type
_entity.pdbx_description
1 polymer ?
#
loop_
_entity_poly.entity_id
_entity_poly.type
_entity_poly.pdbx_seq_one_letter_code
_entity_poly.pdbx_strand_id
1 'polypeptide(L)'
;MGPSPISYRTRLYRKAVLAVISGLIIAVCLPVFAQYAKKRQVSKGPRALGLLELAGNGKAHLVPITIMINGKFYDAGAYKADPVPMALQSGTVYESLKSGVSQGLFTVSGALPETTGWVGDGKWRSTAEIKADAERNKAEAAKKAYKAPDEISGPPKLRRPQSDKTSSTGSQTTAPESSPKSAPSPDAPAPNSPPSSSNAGNTSAPASNSPTSIESPGRPVLRHQAPSETTHEQTKAGTQDEPLKGPIQLIPAVSDTGGAESRPYAYQLKPEEEQKFLKAMTSIAENDVKARATKLLGQPEPATKPARKAARPALTPELQNVQMHVFDLTSSNEPVLVLTATASIPNARIPLQYTTALVTREDIYGELHKVFAQTTDDQHLDVIPKYEFIDAVDSDGDGRGELLFRKTQDSGSAFGIYAVIGDRFWTLFEGKPGR
;
A
#
# COMPACT_ATOMS: atom_id res chain seq x y z
N MET A 1 -34.56 -44.80 -71.44
CA MET A 1 -33.49 -43.98 -70.82
C MET A 1 -34.13 -43.12 -69.74
N GLY A 2 -33.59 -43.10 -68.52
CA GLY A 2 -34.05 -42.22 -67.44
C GLY A 2 -32.96 -41.20 -67.05
N PRO A 3 -33.31 -39.98 -66.62
CA PRO A 3 -32.33 -38.94 -66.27
C PRO A 3 -31.66 -39.19 -64.90
N SER A 4 -30.35 -38.95 -64.83
CA SER A 4 -29.51 -39.32 -63.68
C SER A 4 -29.64 -38.38 -62.46
N PRO A 5 -29.71 -38.89 -61.21
CA PRO A 5 -30.03 -38.10 -60.01
C PRO A 5 -28.80 -37.46 -59.34
N ILE A 6 -28.03 -36.64 -60.06
CA ILE A 6 -26.75 -36.07 -59.57
C ILE A 6 -26.85 -34.57 -59.22
N SER A 7 -27.78 -33.83 -59.83
CA SER A 7 -27.82 -32.35 -59.81
C SER A 7 -28.32 -31.67 -58.53
N TYR A 8 -28.96 -32.40 -57.60
CA TYR A 8 -29.60 -31.80 -56.42
C TYR A 8 -28.71 -31.68 -55.18
N ARG A 9 -27.80 -32.63 -54.92
CA ARG A 9 -27.01 -32.66 -53.66
C ARG A 9 -26.04 -31.48 -53.52
N THR A 10 -25.46 -30.99 -54.62
CA THR A 10 -24.49 -29.88 -54.63
C THR A 10 -25.09 -28.52 -54.28
N ARG A 11 -26.39 -28.27 -54.54
CA ARG A 11 -27.04 -27.00 -54.19
C ARG A 11 -27.33 -26.85 -52.70
N LEU A 12 -27.72 -27.94 -52.02
CA LEU A 12 -27.89 -27.96 -50.57
C LEU A 12 -26.56 -27.80 -49.83
N TYR A 13 -25.51 -28.54 -50.25
CA TYR A 13 -24.19 -28.46 -49.61
C TYR A 13 -23.59 -27.04 -49.68
N ARG A 14 -23.71 -26.35 -50.83
CA ARG A 14 -23.24 -24.95 -50.96
C ARG A 14 -23.99 -23.97 -50.06
N LYS A 15 -25.30 -24.15 -49.85
CA LYS A 15 -26.08 -23.32 -48.91
C LYS A 15 -25.71 -23.60 -47.45
N ALA A 16 -25.52 -24.88 -47.09
CA ALA A 16 -25.09 -25.25 -45.74
C ALA A 16 -23.69 -24.71 -45.41
N VAL A 17 -22.72 -24.84 -46.33
CA VAL A 17 -21.36 -24.31 -46.15
C VAL A 17 -21.36 -22.78 -46.02
N LEU A 18 -22.15 -22.06 -46.83
CA LEU A 18 -22.29 -20.60 -46.68
C LEU A 18 -22.89 -20.20 -45.32
N ALA A 19 -23.91 -20.91 -44.84
CA ALA A 19 -24.52 -20.64 -43.53
C ALA A 19 -23.53 -20.89 -42.37
N VAL A 20 -22.73 -21.96 -42.43
CA VAL A 20 -21.68 -22.25 -41.44
C VAL A 20 -20.59 -21.17 -41.47
N ILE A 21 -20.15 -20.73 -42.66
CA ILE A 21 -19.16 -19.66 -42.79
C ILE A 21 -19.70 -18.32 -42.24
N SER A 22 -20.95 -17.94 -42.54
CA SER A 22 -21.54 -16.73 -41.96
C SER A 22 -21.72 -16.83 -40.44
N GLY A 23 -22.06 -18.02 -39.92
CA GLY A 23 -22.14 -18.26 -38.48
C GLY A 23 -20.78 -18.12 -37.80
N LEU A 24 -19.70 -18.62 -38.41
CA LEU A 24 -18.34 -18.48 -37.90
C LEU A 24 -17.89 -17.01 -37.89
N ILE A 25 -18.19 -16.24 -38.93
CA ILE A 25 -17.86 -14.81 -39.01
C ILE A 25 -18.62 -14.01 -37.95
N ILE A 26 -19.92 -14.28 -37.75
CA ILE A 26 -20.72 -13.61 -36.71
C ILE A 26 -20.19 -13.96 -35.30
N ALA A 27 -19.79 -15.21 -35.06
CA ALA A 27 -19.17 -15.64 -33.80
C ALA A 27 -17.77 -15.03 -33.54
N VAL A 28 -17.08 -14.54 -34.58
CA VAL A 28 -15.79 -13.83 -34.46
C VAL A 28 -15.99 -12.31 -34.30
N CYS A 29 -17.08 -11.74 -34.81
CA CYS A 29 -17.28 -10.29 -34.85
C CYS A 29 -18.03 -9.67 -33.65
N LEU A 30 -18.71 -10.44 -32.80
CA LEU A 30 -19.35 -9.91 -31.57
C LEU A 30 -19.16 -10.84 -30.35
N PRO A 31 -18.48 -10.39 -29.26
CA PRO A 31 -17.73 -9.16 -29.11
C PRO A 31 -16.27 -9.36 -28.65
N VAL A 32 -15.33 -8.75 -29.38
CA VAL A 32 -14.10 -8.22 -28.75
C VAL A 32 -14.47 -6.95 -27.98
N PHE A 33 -15.34 -7.10 -26.97
CA PHE A 33 -15.25 -6.24 -25.80
C PHE A 33 -13.98 -6.68 -25.07
N ALA A 34 -12.85 -6.16 -25.54
CA ALA A 34 -11.62 -6.17 -24.79
C ALA A 34 -11.95 -5.72 -23.37
N GLN A 35 -11.33 -6.36 -22.37
CA GLN A 35 -11.42 -5.93 -20.99
C GLN A 35 -10.61 -4.66 -20.79
N TYR A 36 -11.07 -3.56 -21.42
CA TYR A 36 -10.94 -2.23 -20.89
C TYR A 36 -11.57 -2.27 -19.50
N ALA A 37 -10.76 -2.62 -18.49
CA ALA A 37 -11.12 -2.46 -17.11
C ALA A 37 -11.65 -1.03 -16.96
N LYS A 38 -12.95 -0.89 -16.63
CA LYS A 38 -13.62 0.42 -16.57
C LYS A 38 -12.74 1.35 -15.77
N LYS A 39 -12.12 2.36 -16.40
CA LYS A 39 -11.12 3.21 -15.73
C LYS A 39 -11.75 3.71 -14.44
N ARG A 40 -11.24 3.21 -13.31
CA ARG A 40 -11.82 3.45 -12.00
C ARG A 40 -11.83 4.97 -11.80
N GLN A 41 -12.94 5.52 -11.33
CA GLN A 41 -12.96 6.92 -10.94
C GLN A 41 -11.93 7.07 -9.82
N VAL A 42 -10.85 7.82 -10.10
CA VAL A 42 -9.65 7.86 -9.26
C VAL A 42 -10.04 8.27 -7.85
N SER A 43 -9.67 7.45 -6.88
CA SER A 43 -10.10 7.59 -5.49
C SER A 43 -9.39 8.78 -4.84
N LYS A 44 -9.93 9.99 -5.02
CA LYS A 44 -9.48 11.19 -4.29
C LYS A 44 -9.83 11.16 -2.79
N GLY A 45 -10.21 10.00 -2.25
CA GLY A 45 -10.52 9.79 -0.84
C GLY A 45 -9.29 9.83 0.06
N PRO A 46 -9.44 9.50 1.35
CA PRO A 46 -8.32 9.34 2.25
C PRO A 46 -7.55 8.06 1.88
N ARG A 47 -6.31 8.25 1.43
CA ARG A 47 -5.33 7.20 1.12
C ARG A 47 -4.04 7.52 1.88
N ALA A 48 -3.36 6.53 2.42
CA ALA A 48 -2.11 6.72 3.15
C ALA A 48 -1.02 5.81 2.60
N LEU A 49 0.20 6.34 2.52
CA LEU A 49 1.42 5.62 2.23
C LEU A 49 2.29 5.63 3.49
N GLY A 50 2.81 4.46 3.85
CA GLY A 50 3.88 4.28 4.82
C GLY A 50 4.99 3.38 4.28
N LEU A 51 6.02 3.19 5.09
CA LEU A 51 7.06 2.21 4.86
C LEU A 51 6.96 1.15 5.95
N LEU A 52 6.75 -0.10 5.56
CA LEU A 52 6.90 -1.24 6.45
C LEU A 52 8.40 -1.53 6.62
N GLU A 53 8.86 -1.49 7.86
CA GLU A 53 10.18 -1.96 8.26
C GLU A 53 10.02 -3.38 8.84
N LEU A 54 10.22 -4.39 8.01
CA LEU A 54 10.06 -5.80 8.36
C LEU A 54 11.41 -6.42 8.75
N ALA A 55 11.58 -6.79 10.02
CA ALA A 55 12.76 -7.50 10.48
C ALA A 55 12.68 -9.01 10.19
N GLY A 56 13.84 -9.65 9.99
CA GLY A 56 13.94 -11.09 9.72
C GLY A 56 13.41 -12.04 10.82
N ASN A 57 12.93 -11.51 11.96
CA ASN A 57 12.25 -12.25 13.02
C ASN A 57 10.70 -12.17 12.95
N GLY A 58 10.14 -11.50 11.93
CA GLY A 58 8.70 -11.32 11.75
C GLY A 58 8.08 -10.14 12.50
N LYS A 59 8.84 -9.41 13.34
CA LYS A 59 8.41 -8.10 13.84
C LYS A 59 8.42 -7.11 12.67
N ALA A 60 7.42 -6.23 12.61
CA ALA A 60 7.39 -5.14 11.65
C ALA A 60 6.86 -3.86 12.29
N HIS A 61 7.47 -2.73 11.92
CA HIS A 61 7.02 -1.38 12.30
C HIS A 61 6.57 -0.63 11.03
N LEU A 62 5.70 0.38 11.18
CA LEU A 62 5.22 1.20 10.06
C LEU A 62 5.62 2.67 10.24
N VAL A 63 6.51 3.16 9.38
CA VAL A 63 6.86 4.59 9.32
C VAL A 63 5.86 5.32 8.40
N PRO A 64 5.12 6.33 8.88
CA PRO A 64 4.13 7.03 8.06
C PRO A 64 4.81 8.03 7.11
N ILE A 65 4.51 7.97 5.81
CA ILE A 65 5.11 8.86 4.79
C ILE A 65 4.16 10.02 4.46
N THR A 66 3.01 9.70 3.86
CA THR A 66 2.08 10.73 3.38
C THR A 66 0.64 10.26 3.45
N ILE A 67 -0.27 11.23 3.55
CA ILE A 67 -1.72 11.02 3.45
C ILE A 67 -2.22 11.86 2.28
N MET A 68 -2.82 11.23 1.28
CA MET A 68 -3.61 11.91 0.28
C MET A 68 -5.04 12.15 0.80
N ILE A 69 -5.53 13.39 0.70
CA ILE A 69 -6.93 13.75 0.93
C ILE A 69 -7.38 14.70 -0.18
N ASN A 70 -8.51 14.43 -0.83
CA ASN A 70 -9.06 15.23 -1.94
C ASN A 70 -8.10 15.40 -3.14
N GLY A 71 -7.18 14.44 -3.36
CA GLY A 71 -6.15 14.52 -4.39
C GLY A 71 -4.99 15.47 -4.06
N LYS A 72 -4.71 15.70 -2.77
CA LYS A 72 -3.54 16.44 -2.28
C LYS A 72 -2.79 15.64 -1.23
N PHE A 73 -1.47 15.55 -1.36
CA PHE A 73 -0.60 14.91 -0.38
C PHE A 73 -0.31 15.82 0.83
N TYR A 74 -0.27 15.22 2.01
CA TYR A 74 0.06 15.84 3.29
C TYR A 74 1.10 14.98 4.00
N ASP A 75 2.10 15.60 4.60
CA ASP A 75 3.16 14.90 5.36
C ASP A 75 2.55 14.19 6.59
N ALA A 76 2.73 12.86 6.66
CA ALA A 76 2.13 12.04 7.70
C ALA A 76 2.95 12.01 9.00
N GLY A 77 4.27 12.25 8.92
CA GLY A 77 5.16 12.34 10.07
C GLY A 77 5.16 13.73 10.73
N ALA A 78 4.78 14.78 9.99
CA ALA A 78 4.75 16.17 10.46
C ALA A 78 3.65 16.49 11.51
N TYR A 79 2.87 15.51 11.96
CA TYR A 79 1.91 15.64 13.07
C TYR A 79 2.63 15.75 14.43
N LYS A 80 3.26 16.91 14.67
CA LYS A 80 4.03 17.25 15.88
C LYS A 80 3.20 17.89 17.01
N ALA A 81 1.91 17.60 17.04
CA ALA A 81 0.98 17.95 18.11
C ALA A 81 -0.11 16.88 18.19
N ASP A 82 -0.52 16.50 19.41
CA ASP A 82 -1.62 15.56 19.62
C ASP A 82 -2.91 16.04 18.92
N PRO A 83 -3.69 15.14 18.29
CA PRO A 83 -3.66 13.67 18.43
C PRO A 83 -2.80 12.91 17.40
N VAL A 84 -2.55 11.63 17.72
CA VAL A 84 -1.90 10.59 16.90
C VAL A 84 -2.16 10.73 15.38
N PRO A 85 -1.13 10.61 14.52
CA PRO A 85 -1.25 10.71 13.06
C PRO A 85 -2.35 9.80 12.50
N MET A 86 -3.13 10.30 11.53
CA MET A 86 -4.25 9.53 10.96
C MET A 86 -3.78 8.26 10.23
N ALA A 87 -2.55 8.26 9.69
CA ALA A 87 -1.90 7.09 9.13
C ALA A 87 -1.68 5.96 10.15
N LEU A 88 -1.57 6.28 11.44
CA LEU A 88 -1.26 5.33 12.53
C LEU A 88 -2.45 5.10 13.46
N GLN A 89 -3.68 5.32 12.97
CA GLN A 89 -4.88 5.00 13.73
C GLN A 89 -5.02 3.47 13.89
N SER A 90 -5.15 2.99 15.12
CA SER A 90 -5.36 1.56 15.43
C SER A 90 -6.56 0.99 14.65
N GLY A 91 -6.38 -0.19 14.06
CA GLY A 91 -7.32 -0.81 13.14
C GLY A 91 -7.10 -0.47 11.65
N THR A 92 -6.23 0.49 11.32
CA THR A 92 -5.86 0.77 9.93
C THR A 92 -5.08 -0.42 9.34
N VAL A 93 -5.57 -0.93 8.20
CA VAL A 93 -4.89 -1.99 7.44
C VAL A 93 -4.12 -1.38 6.28
N TYR A 94 -2.86 -1.79 6.12
CA TYR A 94 -1.98 -1.45 5.02
C TYR A 94 -1.64 -2.70 4.22
N GLU A 95 -1.75 -2.62 2.89
CA GLU A 95 -1.23 -3.62 1.97
C GLU A 95 0.20 -3.25 1.57
N SER A 96 1.15 -4.13 1.85
CA SER A 96 2.57 -3.91 1.53
C SER A 96 2.87 -4.43 0.12
N LEU A 97 3.48 -3.58 -0.70
CA LEU A 97 3.66 -3.79 -2.14
C LEU A 97 5.15 -3.81 -2.47
N LYS A 98 5.60 -4.81 -3.23
CA LYS A 98 6.94 -4.82 -3.84
C LYS A 98 6.80 -4.75 -5.36
N SER A 99 7.32 -3.69 -5.97
CA SER A 99 7.10 -3.32 -7.38
C SER A 99 5.62 -3.43 -7.77
N GLY A 100 4.74 -2.94 -6.88
CA GLY A 100 3.28 -3.00 -7.02
C GLY A 100 2.61 -4.37 -6.75
N VAL A 101 3.38 -5.43 -6.46
CA VAL A 101 2.87 -6.78 -6.14
C VAL A 101 2.68 -6.97 -4.63
N SER A 102 1.49 -7.40 -4.22
CA SER A 102 1.10 -7.63 -2.82
C SER A 102 1.95 -8.68 -2.08
N GLN A 103 2.70 -8.24 -1.06
CA GLN A 103 3.55 -9.05 -0.20
C GLN A 103 2.83 -9.54 1.07
N GLY A 104 1.80 -8.81 1.51
CA GLY A 104 1.02 -9.11 2.71
C GLY A 104 0.32 -7.89 3.29
N LEU A 105 -0.33 -8.09 4.44
CA LEU A 105 -1.08 -7.06 5.16
C LEU A 105 -0.41 -6.74 6.51
N PHE A 106 -0.29 -5.46 6.82
CA PHE A 106 0.06 -4.95 8.14
C PHE A 106 -1.17 -4.29 8.78
N THR A 107 -1.53 -4.70 9.99
CA THR A 107 -2.63 -4.07 10.76
C THR A 107 -2.05 -3.28 11.91
N VAL A 108 -2.22 -1.96 11.88
CA VAL A 108 -1.78 -1.05 12.95
C VAL A 108 -2.52 -1.39 14.24
N SER A 109 -1.78 -1.71 15.30
CA SER A 109 -2.31 -1.96 16.65
C SER A 109 -2.23 -0.71 17.52
N GLY A 110 -1.21 0.13 17.33
CA GLY A 110 -1.06 1.41 18.02
C GLY A 110 -0.07 2.35 17.31
N ALA A 111 0.29 3.43 18.00
CA ALA A 111 1.27 4.40 17.54
C ALA A 111 2.19 4.78 18.70
N LEU A 112 3.50 4.76 18.44
CA LEU A 112 4.55 5.08 19.39
C LEU A 112 5.30 6.34 18.92
N PRO A 113 5.55 7.33 19.80
CA PRO A 113 6.44 8.43 19.48
C PRO A 113 7.90 7.96 19.58
N GLU A 114 8.65 8.08 18.48
CA GLU A 114 10.10 7.88 18.43
C GLU A 114 10.82 9.23 18.37
N THR A 115 12.15 9.23 18.53
CA THR A 115 13.00 10.45 18.44
C THR A 115 12.72 11.28 17.19
N THR A 116 12.52 10.62 16.04
CA THR A 116 12.41 11.24 14.71
C THR A 116 10.97 11.60 14.31
N GLY A 117 9.95 11.10 15.01
CA GLY A 117 8.55 11.23 14.61
C GLY A 117 7.62 10.24 15.30
N TRP A 118 6.70 9.64 14.55
CA TRP A 118 5.81 8.59 15.03
C TRP A 118 6.01 7.31 14.22
N VAL A 119 5.90 6.15 14.87
CA VAL A 119 5.90 4.83 14.24
C VAL A 119 4.64 4.06 14.62
N GLY A 120 4.12 3.22 13.73
CA GLY A 120 3.01 2.31 14.03
C GLY A 120 3.52 0.94 14.48
N ASP A 121 3.12 0.51 15.67
CA ASP A 121 3.20 -0.90 16.08
C ASP A 121 2.02 -1.69 15.49
N GLY A 122 2.19 -2.99 15.23
CA GLY A 122 1.15 -3.77 14.58
C GLY A 122 1.48 -5.24 14.31
N LYS A 123 0.57 -5.88 13.58
CA LYS A 123 0.64 -7.30 13.22
C LYS A 123 0.82 -7.44 11.71
N TRP A 124 1.91 -8.07 11.29
CA TRP A 124 2.19 -8.45 9.90
C TRP A 124 1.63 -9.85 9.60
N ARG A 125 1.07 -10.05 8.41
CA ARG A 125 0.74 -11.36 7.81
C ARG A 125 1.11 -11.35 6.33
N SER A 126 1.97 -12.26 5.90
CA SER A 126 2.37 -12.38 4.50
C SER A 126 1.23 -12.89 3.61
N THR A 127 1.31 -12.62 2.31
CA THR A 127 0.42 -13.18 1.28
C THR A 127 0.43 -14.72 1.28
N ALA A 128 1.49 -15.37 1.75
CA ALA A 128 1.58 -16.82 1.89
C ALA A 128 0.73 -17.34 3.06
N GLU A 129 0.87 -16.74 4.25
CA GLU A 129 0.10 -17.09 5.44
C GLU A 129 -1.40 -16.84 5.23
N ILE A 130 -1.77 -15.69 4.65
CA ILE A 130 -3.16 -15.33 4.33
C ILE A 130 -3.80 -16.38 3.40
N LYS A 131 -3.05 -16.89 2.40
CA LYS A 131 -3.53 -17.96 1.51
C LYS A 131 -3.67 -19.30 2.24
N ALA A 132 -2.67 -19.70 3.03
CA ALA A 132 -2.69 -20.94 3.79
C ALA A 132 -3.83 -20.97 4.84
N ASP A 133 -4.09 -19.85 5.51
CA ASP A 133 -5.21 -19.68 6.43
C ASP A 133 -6.56 -19.77 5.69
N ALA A 134 -6.70 -19.11 4.53
CA ALA A 134 -7.90 -19.20 3.71
C ALA A 134 -8.17 -20.63 3.21
N GLU A 135 -7.13 -21.37 2.82
CA GLU A 135 -7.23 -22.78 2.42
C GLU A 135 -7.58 -23.69 3.60
N ARG A 136 -6.97 -23.52 4.78
CA ARG A 136 -7.34 -24.24 6.01
C ARG A 136 -8.79 -23.99 6.37
N ASN A 137 -9.21 -22.73 6.40
CA ASN A 137 -10.58 -22.32 6.75
C ASN A 137 -11.61 -22.89 5.74
N LYS A 138 -11.28 -22.92 4.45
CA LYS A 138 -12.09 -23.57 3.39
C LYS A 138 -12.17 -25.08 3.57
N ALA A 139 -11.06 -25.74 3.91
CA ALA A 139 -11.02 -27.19 4.17
C ALA A 139 -11.79 -27.57 5.44
N GLU A 140 -11.75 -26.74 6.49
CA GLU A 140 -12.58 -26.89 7.68
C GLU A 140 -14.07 -26.67 7.40
N ALA A 141 -14.43 -25.65 6.62
CA ALA A 141 -15.80 -25.41 6.20
C ALA A 141 -16.35 -26.62 5.41
N ALA A 142 -15.56 -27.19 4.50
CA ALA A 142 -15.91 -28.42 3.78
C ALA A 142 -16.08 -29.63 4.72
N LYS A 143 -15.19 -29.81 5.70
CA LYS A 143 -15.31 -30.88 6.72
C LYS A 143 -16.55 -30.69 7.62
N LYS A 144 -16.90 -29.45 7.96
CA LYS A 144 -18.11 -29.11 8.73
C LYS A 144 -19.38 -29.37 7.90
N ALA A 145 -19.39 -28.98 6.63
CA ALA A 145 -20.49 -29.27 5.70
C ALA A 145 -20.70 -30.77 5.45
N TYR A 146 -19.63 -31.56 5.30
CA TYR A 146 -19.73 -33.02 5.13
C TYR A 146 -20.32 -33.74 6.36
N LYS A 147 -20.21 -33.16 7.56
CA LYS A 147 -20.82 -33.70 8.79
C LYS A 147 -22.29 -33.28 9.00
N ALA A 148 -22.84 -32.41 8.17
CA ALA A 148 -24.19 -31.87 8.32
C ALA A 148 -25.39 -32.75 7.82
N PRO A 149 -25.25 -33.85 7.04
CA PRO A 149 -26.43 -34.57 6.54
C PRO A 149 -27.32 -35.29 7.58
N ASP A 150 -26.73 -35.87 8.63
CA ASP A 150 -27.41 -36.96 9.36
C ASP A 150 -28.26 -36.53 10.58
N GLU A 151 -27.98 -35.39 11.23
CA GLU A 151 -28.72 -34.97 12.44
C GLU A 151 -30.17 -34.51 12.19
N ILE A 152 -30.62 -34.46 10.93
CA ILE A 152 -32.01 -34.17 10.54
C ILE A 152 -32.71 -35.44 9.98
N SER A 153 -32.04 -36.60 9.97
CA SER A 153 -32.60 -37.90 9.52
C SER A 153 -33.18 -38.76 10.65
N GLY A 154 -33.60 -38.13 11.75
CA GLY A 154 -34.45 -38.79 12.75
C GLY A 154 -35.89 -38.98 12.21
N PRO A 155 -36.55 -40.13 12.43
CA PRO A 155 -37.90 -40.37 11.90
C PRO A 155 -38.89 -39.30 12.38
N PRO A 156 -39.84 -38.86 11.52
CA PRO A 156 -40.65 -37.67 11.75
C PRO A 156 -41.54 -37.82 12.99
N LYS A 157 -41.17 -37.10 14.07
CA LYS A 157 -41.93 -37.08 15.33
C LYS A 157 -43.22 -36.28 15.15
N LEU A 158 -44.33 -36.99 14.97
CA LEU A 158 -45.68 -36.42 14.93
C LEU A 158 -45.98 -35.64 16.22
N ARG A 159 -45.89 -34.29 16.15
CA ARG A 159 -46.35 -33.41 17.22
C ARG A 159 -47.87 -33.42 17.22
N ARG A 160 -48.46 -34.17 18.16
CA ARG A 160 -49.92 -34.23 18.35
C ARG A 160 -50.43 -32.83 18.72
N PRO A 161 -51.41 -32.25 17.98
CA PRO A 161 -52.00 -30.97 18.37
C PRO A 161 -52.80 -31.18 19.66
N GLN A 162 -52.45 -30.42 20.72
CA GLN A 162 -53.18 -30.42 21.98
C GLN A 162 -54.05 -29.16 22.04
N SER A 163 -55.34 -29.32 21.72
CA SER A 163 -56.39 -28.31 21.90
C SER A 163 -57.14 -28.55 23.20
N ASP A 164 -57.53 -27.48 23.90
CA ASP A 164 -58.10 -27.54 25.26
C ASP A 164 -59.51 -28.14 25.33
N LYS A 165 -59.80 -28.96 26.36
CA LYS A 165 -60.63 -28.54 27.53
C LYS A 165 -61.02 -29.67 28.51
N THR A 166 -60.79 -29.37 29.80
CA THR A 166 -61.75 -29.47 30.93
C THR A 166 -62.54 -30.77 31.23
N SER A 167 -62.27 -31.39 32.39
CA SER A 167 -63.30 -31.64 33.45
C SER A 167 -62.72 -32.09 34.81
N SER A 168 -63.13 -31.38 35.89
CA SER A 168 -63.46 -31.78 37.29
C SER A 168 -62.74 -32.97 38.01
N THR A 169 -62.43 -32.93 39.32
CA THR A 169 -63.29 -32.47 40.44
C THR A 169 -62.52 -32.13 41.74
N GLY A 170 -62.92 -31.05 42.43
CA GLY A 170 -62.90 -30.90 43.91
C GLY A 170 -61.61 -30.40 44.60
N SER A 171 -61.65 -29.59 45.66
CA SER A 171 -62.80 -28.96 46.36
C SER A 171 -62.40 -27.73 47.21
N GLN A 172 -63.32 -26.76 47.34
CA GLN A 172 -63.56 -25.85 48.49
C GLN A 172 -62.49 -24.76 48.86
N THR A 173 -62.76 -23.47 48.55
CA THR A 173 -63.26 -22.33 49.42
C THR A 173 -62.19 -21.66 50.32
N THR A 174 -62.09 -20.33 50.50
CA THR A 174 -63.05 -19.19 50.41
C THR A 174 -62.47 -17.92 49.72
N ALA A 175 -63.30 -16.87 49.57
CA ALA A 175 -63.02 -15.50 49.09
C ALA A 175 -63.88 -14.49 49.91
N PRO A 176 -63.89 -13.15 49.69
CA PRO A 176 -63.10 -12.28 48.79
C PRO A 176 -62.20 -11.32 49.61
N GLU A 177 -61.85 -10.04 49.34
CA GLU A 177 -62.11 -8.95 48.34
C GLU A 177 -60.88 -7.96 48.42
N SER A 178 -60.71 -6.75 47.84
CA SER A 178 -61.50 -5.81 47.00
C SER A 178 -60.58 -4.92 46.12
N SER A 179 -61.10 -3.82 45.55
CA SER A 179 -60.41 -2.84 44.65
C SER A 179 -61.29 -1.55 44.50
N PRO A 180 -61.12 -0.57 43.57
CA PRO A 180 -60.07 -0.27 42.56
C PRO A 180 -59.74 1.27 42.32
N LYS A 181 -59.02 1.60 41.21
CA LYS A 181 -59.04 2.90 40.42
C LYS A 181 -58.42 4.18 41.06
N SER A 182 -58.04 5.29 40.36
CA SER A 182 -57.79 5.63 38.92
C SER A 182 -56.97 6.96 38.77
N ALA A 183 -56.52 7.30 37.54
CA ALA A 183 -55.80 8.56 37.12
C ALA A 183 -56.79 9.72 36.68
N PRO A 184 -56.42 10.90 36.08
CA PRO A 184 -55.17 11.37 35.41
C PRO A 184 -54.76 12.90 35.58
N SER A 185 -54.00 13.45 34.61
CA SER A 185 -53.28 14.76 34.39
C SER A 185 -54.12 16.08 34.36
N PRO A 186 -53.63 17.35 34.05
CA PRO A 186 -52.46 17.81 33.22
C PRO A 186 -51.72 19.17 33.55
N ASP A 187 -50.83 19.60 32.61
CA ASP A 187 -50.36 20.97 32.22
C ASP A 187 -49.11 21.71 32.84
N ALA A 188 -48.62 22.75 32.11
CA ALA A 188 -47.27 23.40 32.14
C ALA A 188 -47.33 24.96 32.39
N PRO A 189 -46.32 25.87 32.14
CA PRO A 189 -44.92 25.81 31.63
C PRO A 189 -43.84 26.62 32.43
N ALA A 190 -42.71 27.03 31.82
CA ALA A 190 -41.47 27.59 32.44
C ALA A 190 -41.30 29.14 32.42
N PRO A 191 -40.27 29.74 33.09
CA PRO A 191 -39.20 30.46 32.35
C PRO A 191 -37.76 30.63 32.99
N ASN A 192 -36.75 30.78 32.13
CA ASN A 192 -35.51 31.61 32.15
C ASN A 192 -34.55 31.82 33.38
N SER A 193 -33.35 31.22 33.27
CA SER A 193 -32.01 31.89 33.30
C SER A 193 -31.42 32.43 34.66
N PRO A 194 -30.21 33.07 34.74
CA PRO A 194 -28.99 32.51 35.38
C PRO A 194 -28.34 33.48 36.44
N PRO A 195 -27.02 33.54 36.81
CA PRO A 195 -25.81 32.74 36.48
C PRO A 195 -24.78 32.46 37.64
N SER A 196 -23.58 31.94 37.27
CA SER A 196 -22.23 32.22 37.86
C SER A 196 -21.66 31.52 39.13
N SER A 197 -20.62 30.70 38.88
CA SER A 197 -19.26 30.70 39.50
C SER A 197 -18.96 30.16 40.93
N SER A 198 -17.81 29.46 41.03
CA SER A 198 -17.10 28.96 42.24
C SER A 198 -17.81 27.84 43.03
N ASN A 199 -17.13 26.97 43.80
CA ASN A 199 -15.74 27.02 44.28
C ASN A 199 -15.09 25.60 44.36
N ALA A 200 -13.80 25.51 44.69
CA ALA A 200 -13.04 24.25 44.75
C ALA A 200 -13.19 23.46 46.06
N GLY A 201 -12.99 22.13 46.02
CA GLY A 201 -12.93 21.25 47.20
C GLY A 201 -12.51 19.81 46.86
N ASN A 202 -11.41 19.33 47.44
CA ASN A 202 -10.88 17.97 47.20
C ASN A 202 -11.68 16.87 47.91
N THR A 203 -11.88 15.72 47.24
CA THR A 203 -11.77 14.40 47.91
C THR A 203 -11.29 13.31 46.93
N SER A 204 -10.69 12.25 47.50
CA SER A 204 -9.90 11.21 46.81
C SER A 204 -10.66 10.33 45.80
N ALA A 205 -9.90 9.77 44.86
CA ALA A 205 -10.35 8.78 43.87
C ALA A 205 -10.59 7.37 44.48
N PRO A 206 -11.10 6.39 43.69
CA PRO A 206 -10.20 5.62 42.82
C PRO A 206 -10.67 5.48 41.35
N ALA A 207 -9.75 4.97 40.53
CA ALA A 207 -9.81 4.94 39.06
C ALA A 207 -10.94 4.10 38.43
N SER A 208 -11.32 4.49 37.22
CA SER A 208 -11.99 3.65 36.22
C SER A 208 -11.40 3.98 34.84
N ASN A 209 -10.43 3.18 34.38
CA ASN A 209 -9.73 3.42 33.13
C ASN A 209 -10.55 2.95 31.93
N SER A 210 -10.92 3.88 31.05
CA SER A 210 -11.40 3.62 29.69
C SER A 210 -10.72 4.60 28.73
N PRO A 211 -9.84 4.15 27.83
CA PRO A 211 -9.32 5.00 26.76
C PRO A 211 -10.41 5.14 25.68
N THR A 212 -11.35 6.07 25.89
CA THR A 212 -12.35 6.42 24.89
C THR A 212 -11.64 6.86 23.62
N SER A 213 -12.03 6.31 22.46
CA SER A 213 -11.54 6.75 21.16
C SER A 213 -11.80 8.24 20.99
N ILE A 214 -10.74 9.02 20.70
CA ILE A 214 -10.85 10.45 20.38
C ILE A 214 -11.30 10.58 18.92
N GLU A 215 -12.52 10.13 18.68
CA GLU A 215 -13.15 10.06 17.37
C GLU A 215 -13.83 11.40 17.05
N SER A 216 -13.01 12.40 16.72
CA SER A 216 -13.46 13.74 16.36
C SER A 216 -14.42 13.70 15.17
N PRO A 217 -15.71 14.10 15.33
CA PRO A 217 -16.70 14.02 14.26
C PRO A 217 -16.28 14.84 13.04
N GLY A 218 -16.03 14.15 11.92
CA GLY A 218 -15.60 14.75 10.65
C GLY A 218 -14.15 14.47 10.24
N ARG A 219 -13.36 13.72 11.02
CA ARG A 219 -12.07 13.17 10.54
C ARG A 219 -12.32 12.17 9.40
N PRO A 220 -11.62 12.23 8.25
CA PRO A 220 -11.59 11.12 7.29
C PRO A 220 -11.06 9.83 7.95
N VAL A 221 -11.46 8.67 7.45
CA VAL A 221 -11.11 7.36 8.02
C VAL A 221 -10.48 6.47 6.95
N LEU A 222 -9.33 5.85 7.26
CA LEU A 222 -8.66 4.87 6.41
C LEU A 222 -9.34 3.49 6.50
N ARG A 223 -9.15 2.61 5.52
CA ARG A 223 -10.06 1.45 5.37
C ARG A 223 -9.82 0.36 6.41
N HIS A 224 -10.80 0.16 7.29
CA HIS A 224 -10.90 -1.02 8.14
C HIS A 224 -11.53 -2.18 7.32
N GLN A 225 -10.72 -2.93 6.57
CA GLN A 225 -11.15 -4.18 5.93
C GLN A 225 -10.09 -5.28 6.06
N ALA A 226 -10.05 -5.92 7.22
CA ALA A 226 -9.65 -7.32 7.28
C ALA A 226 -10.71 -8.19 6.57
N PRO A 227 -10.34 -9.33 5.95
CA PRO A 227 -11.27 -10.43 5.72
C PRO A 227 -11.93 -10.84 7.05
N SER A 228 -13.17 -11.31 7.02
CA SER A 228 -14.02 -11.48 8.21
C SER A 228 -13.50 -12.49 9.25
N GLU A 229 -12.55 -12.08 10.08
CA GLU A 229 -12.15 -12.77 11.32
C GLU A 229 -12.96 -12.18 12.49
N THR A 230 -13.83 -13.00 13.06
CA THR A 230 -14.70 -12.64 14.19
C THR A 230 -13.92 -12.62 15.51
N THR A 231 -14.39 -11.77 16.44
CA THR A 231 -13.95 -11.65 17.85
C THR A 231 -12.67 -10.85 18.04
N HIS A 232 -12.82 -9.64 18.58
CA HIS A 232 -11.70 -8.82 19.07
C HIS A 232 -11.13 -9.39 20.37
N GLU A 233 -10.04 -10.16 20.31
CA GLU A 233 -9.09 -10.14 21.42
C GLU A 233 -8.28 -8.85 21.35
N GLN A 234 -8.70 -7.86 22.14
CA GLN A 234 -7.96 -6.62 22.37
C GLN A 234 -6.70 -6.94 23.17
N THR A 235 -5.68 -7.47 22.49
CA THR A 235 -4.36 -7.70 23.06
C THR A 235 -3.81 -6.36 23.54
N LYS A 236 -3.31 -6.29 24.79
CA LYS A 236 -2.75 -5.08 25.39
C LYS A 236 -1.78 -4.39 24.43
N ALA A 237 -1.86 -3.06 24.32
CA ALA A 237 -0.88 -2.26 23.59
C ALA A 237 0.55 -2.64 24.04
N GLY A 238 1.43 -2.84 23.07
CA GLY A 238 2.75 -3.47 23.28
C GLY A 238 3.64 -2.66 24.20
N THR A 239 3.63 -2.97 25.50
CA THR A 239 4.50 -2.31 26.48
C THR A 239 5.91 -2.90 26.44
N GLN A 240 6.60 -2.71 25.31
CA GLN A 240 8.06 -2.66 25.26
C GLN A 240 8.54 -2.11 23.91
N ASP A 241 9.30 -1.02 24.01
CA ASP A 241 10.15 -0.47 22.95
C ASP A 241 11.32 -1.45 22.72
N GLU A 242 11.10 -2.37 21.78
CA GLU A 242 11.93 -3.56 21.59
C GLU A 242 12.44 -3.57 20.15
N PRO A 243 13.61 -2.94 19.87
CA PRO A 243 13.99 -2.48 18.54
C PRO A 243 14.10 -3.63 17.53
N LEU A 244 13.87 -3.29 16.26
CA LEU A 244 14.02 -4.22 15.14
C LEU A 244 15.46 -4.76 15.10
N LYS A 245 15.61 -6.08 15.14
CA LYS A 245 16.89 -6.79 15.28
C LYS A 245 17.13 -7.70 14.08
N GLY A 246 18.32 -7.60 13.49
CA GLY A 246 18.71 -8.31 12.27
C GLY A 246 18.55 -7.44 11.02
N PRO A 247 18.62 -8.02 9.81
CA PRO A 247 18.35 -7.28 8.58
C PRO A 247 16.88 -6.82 8.55
N ILE A 248 16.68 -5.56 8.18
CA ILE A 248 15.37 -4.91 8.01
C ILE A 248 15.11 -4.78 6.51
N GLN A 249 13.99 -5.31 6.05
CA GLN A 249 13.49 -5.06 4.70
C GLN A 249 12.54 -3.85 4.73
N LEU A 250 12.81 -2.87 3.87
CA LEU A 250 11.94 -1.73 3.63
C LEU A 250 10.94 -2.08 2.52
N ILE A 251 9.63 -1.93 2.76
CA ILE A 251 8.58 -2.24 1.78
C ILE A 251 7.53 -1.11 1.79
N PRO A 252 7.22 -0.45 0.66
CA PRO A 252 6.12 0.52 0.60
C PRO A 252 4.79 -0.14 0.98
N ALA A 253 3.96 0.56 1.75
CA ALA A 253 2.70 0.04 2.25
C ALA A 253 1.57 1.06 2.09
N VAL A 254 0.44 0.65 1.51
CA VAL A 254 -0.68 1.52 1.13
C VAL A 254 -1.96 1.14 1.88
N SER A 255 -2.65 2.13 2.43
CA SER A 255 -4.03 1.99 2.92
C SER A 255 -4.96 2.90 2.10
N ASP A 256 -6.02 2.34 1.51
CA ASP A 256 -6.98 3.09 0.68
C ASP A 256 -8.41 2.63 0.96
N THR A 257 -9.32 3.60 1.11
CA THR A 257 -10.78 3.40 1.05
C THR A 257 -11.30 2.67 -0.20
N GLY A 258 -10.50 2.53 -1.25
CA GLY A 258 -10.75 1.69 -2.42
C GLY A 258 -10.28 0.23 -2.28
N GLY A 259 -9.31 -0.06 -1.41
CA GLY A 259 -8.37 -1.17 -1.59
C GLY A 259 -7.39 -0.87 -2.74
N ALA A 260 -6.09 -1.10 -2.52
CA ALA A 260 -5.07 -0.87 -3.54
C ALA A 260 -5.27 -1.84 -4.71
N GLU A 261 -5.05 -1.38 -5.94
CA GLU A 261 -5.13 -2.26 -7.12
C GLU A 261 -3.72 -2.78 -7.42
N SER A 262 -3.33 -3.88 -6.77
CA SER A 262 -2.00 -4.49 -6.96
C SER A 262 -1.77 -4.82 -8.44
N ARG A 263 -0.79 -4.14 -9.03
CA ARG A 263 -0.37 -4.22 -10.44
C ARG A 263 1.15 -4.36 -10.48
N PRO A 264 1.73 -5.33 -11.20
CA PRO A 264 3.17 -5.44 -11.30
C PRO A 264 3.75 -4.30 -12.14
N TYR A 265 4.63 -3.49 -11.54
CA TYR A 265 5.40 -2.46 -12.26
C TYR A 265 6.70 -2.99 -12.85
N ALA A 266 7.18 -4.17 -12.43
CA ALA A 266 8.44 -4.72 -12.92
C ALA A 266 8.40 -5.01 -14.44
N TYR A 267 9.29 -4.38 -15.21
CA TYR A 267 9.42 -4.60 -16.65
C TYR A 267 10.20 -5.89 -16.91
N GLN A 268 9.67 -6.76 -17.79
CA GLN A 268 10.26 -8.07 -18.03
C GLN A 268 11.32 -8.03 -19.16
N LEU A 269 12.57 -7.74 -18.79
CA LEU A 269 13.70 -7.74 -19.74
C LEU A 269 14.16 -9.14 -20.15
N LYS A 270 14.86 -9.21 -21.29
CA LYS A 270 15.71 -10.36 -21.65
C LYS A 270 17.09 -10.21 -20.98
N PRO A 271 17.78 -11.30 -20.59
CA PRO A 271 19.09 -11.21 -19.91
C PRO A 271 20.18 -10.46 -20.71
N GLU A 272 20.17 -10.55 -22.04
CA GLU A 272 21.11 -9.83 -22.93
C GLU A 272 20.86 -8.31 -22.91
N GLU A 273 19.59 -7.93 -22.83
CA GLU A 273 19.08 -6.56 -22.83
C GLU A 273 19.28 -5.90 -21.46
N GLU A 274 19.06 -6.66 -20.39
CA GLU A 274 19.42 -6.30 -19.02
C GLU A 274 20.93 -6.04 -18.89
N GLN A 275 21.78 -6.85 -19.50
CA GLN A 275 23.23 -6.61 -19.53
C GLN A 275 23.63 -5.39 -20.36
N LYS A 276 22.97 -5.13 -21.51
CA LYS A 276 23.13 -3.87 -22.28
C LYS A 276 22.85 -2.67 -21.38
N PHE A 277 21.68 -2.66 -20.73
CA PHE A 277 21.23 -1.56 -19.90
C PHE A 277 22.06 -1.37 -18.63
N LEU A 278 22.39 -2.45 -17.91
CA LEU A 278 23.22 -2.40 -16.71
C LEU A 278 24.59 -1.79 -17.05
N LYS A 279 25.22 -2.21 -18.16
CA LYS A 279 26.51 -1.67 -18.60
C LYS A 279 26.43 -0.18 -18.96
N ALA A 280 25.38 0.25 -19.65
CA ALA A 280 25.16 1.65 -20.00
C ALA A 280 24.93 2.52 -18.75
N MET A 281 24.03 2.10 -17.86
CA MET A 281 23.73 2.77 -16.58
C MET A 281 24.96 2.83 -15.66
N THR A 282 25.77 1.77 -15.63
CA THR A 282 27.05 1.74 -14.88
C THR A 282 28.03 2.77 -15.42
N SER A 283 28.19 2.88 -16.75
CA SER A 283 29.08 3.89 -17.34
C SER A 283 28.59 5.33 -17.10
N ILE A 284 27.27 5.56 -17.09
CA ILE A 284 26.70 6.86 -16.69
C ILE A 284 27.04 7.16 -15.22
N ALA A 285 26.89 6.19 -14.32
CA ALA A 285 27.20 6.30 -12.90
C ALA A 285 28.69 6.61 -12.64
N GLU A 286 29.60 5.92 -13.33
CA GLU A 286 31.04 6.20 -13.27
C GLU A 286 31.36 7.64 -13.69
N ASN A 287 30.74 8.14 -14.77
CA ASN A 287 30.97 9.49 -15.26
C ASN A 287 30.46 10.55 -14.27
N ASP A 288 29.29 10.36 -13.66
CA ASP A 288 28.73 11.31 -12.69
C ASP A 288 29.53 11.32 -11.36
N VAL A 289 29.98 10.16 -10.86
CA VAL A 289 30.91 10.06 -9.71
C VAL A 289 32.23 10.76 -10.01
N LYS A 290 32.80 10.53 -11.19
CA LYS A 290 34.04 11.17 -11.64
C LYS A 290 33.91 12.69 -11.79
N ALA A 291 32.75 13.18 -12.24
CA ALA A 291 32.44 14.60 -12.28
C ALA A 291 32.34 15.21 -10.87
N ARG A 292 31.60 14.57 -9.95
CA ARG A 292 31.50 14.98 -8.53
C ARG A 292 32.88 15.07 -7.89
N ALA A 293 33.71 14.04 -8.00
CA ALA A 293 35.06 14.01 -7.46
C ALA A 293 35.98 15.10 -8.07
N THR A 294 35.87 15.35 -9.38
CA THR A 294 36.64 16.41 -10.05
C THR A 294 36.27 17.80 -9.53
N LYS A 295 34.97 18.04 -9.29
CA LYS A 295 34.43 19.29 -8.73
C LYS A 295 34.89 19.53 -7.29
N LEU A 296 34.87 18.50 -6.44
CA LEU A 296 35.36 18.57 -5.06
C LEU A 296 36.86 18.88 -4.97
N LEU A 297 37.65 18.43 -5.96
CA LEU A 297 39.08 18.74 -6.07
C LEU A 297 39.37 20.18 -6.57
N GLY A 298 38.36 21.05 -6.64
CA GLY A 298 38.51 22.47 -6.99
C GLY A 298 39.01 22.72 -8.42
N GLN A 299 38.88 21.75 -9.31
CA GLN A 299 39.31 21.89 -10.70
C GLN A 299 38.18 22.47 -11.56
N PRO A 300 38.42 23.53 -12.34
CA PRO A 300 37.42 24.03 -13.28
C PRO A 300 37.17 23.00 -14.38
N GLU A 301 36.00 23.10 -15.02
CA GLU A 301 35.68 22.36 -16.25
C GLU A 301 36.77 22.57 -17.33
N PRO A 302 36.90 21.63 -18.29
CA PRO A 302 37.91 21.68 -19.33
C PRO A 302 37.68 22.83 -20.33
N ALA A 303 38.11 24.03 -19.95
CA ALA A 303 38.10 25.22 -20.79
C ALA A 303 38.81 24.93 -22.13
N THR A 304 38.21 25.44 -23.21
CA THR A 304 38.39 24.99 -24.61
C THR A 304 39.72 25.38 -25.28
N LYS A 305 40.85 25.35 -24.55
CA LYS A 305 42.18 25.75 -25.03
C LYS A 305 43.22 24.64 -24.76
N PRO A 306 44.00 24.21 -25.78
CA PRO A 306 44.94 23.09 -25.67
C PRO A 306 46.25 23.49 -24.96
N ALA A 307 46.17 23.76 -23.66
CA ALA A 307 47.37 23.88 -22.81
C ALA A 307 47.90 22.48 -22.45
N ARG A 308 49.16 22.19 -22.79
CA ARG A 308 49.87 20.96 -22.37
C ARG A 308 49.93 20.87 -20.83
N LYS A 309 48.98 20.16 -20.23
CA LYS A 309 49.08 19.65 -18.85
C LYS A 309 49.72 18.26 -18.89
N ALA A 310 50.61 17.96 -17.93
CA ALA A 310 51.08 16.61 -17.72
C ALA A 310 49.87 15.69 -17.41
N ALA A 311 49.90 14.46 -17.92
CA ALA A 311 48.82 13.49 -17.72
C ALA A 311 48.70 13.13 -16.24
N ARG A 312 47.74 13.75 -15.55
CA ARG A 312 47.29 13.28 -14.22
C ARG A 312 46.69 11.88 -14.40
N PRO A 313 46.87 10.96 -13.44
CA PRO A 313 46.13 9.70 -13.42
C PRO A 313 44.64 9.97 -13.57
N ALA A 314 43.97 9.19 -14.41
CA ALA A 314 42.53 9.28 -14.54
C ALA A 314 41.89 8.90 -13.20
N LEU A 315 40.95 9.71 -12.73
CA LEU A 315 40.04 9.26 -11.68
C LEU A 315 39.15 8.17 -12.31
N THR A 316 39.32 6.94 -11.83
CA THR A 316 38.52 5.77 -12.20
C THR A 316 37.76 5.36 -10.94
N PRO A 317 36.45 5.60 -10.87
CA PRO A 317 35.63 5.07 -9.79
C PRO A 317 35.54 3.56 -9.86
N GLU A 318 35.48 2.92 -8.69
CA GLU A 318 35.04 1.55 -8.55
C GLU A 318 33.64 1.58 -7.94
N LEU A 319 32.65 1.01 -8.63
CA LEU A 319 31.28 0.89 -8.15
C LEU A 319 31.09 -0.41 -7.35
N GLN A 320 30.31 -0.33 -6.27
CA GLN A 320 29.90 -1.46 -5.43
C GLN A 320 28.39 -1.38 -5.16
N ASN A 321 27.79 -2.50 -4.74
CA ASN A 321 26.37 -2.59 -4.38
C ASN A 321 25.41 -2.12 -5.50
N VAL A 322 25.84 -2.27 -6.76
CA VAL A 322 25.10 -1.83 -7.96
C VAL A 322 23.79 -2.60 -8.05
N GLN A 323 22.68 -1.88 -7.97
CA GLN A 323 21.32 -2.40 -8.12
C GLN A 323 20.64 -1.66 -9.26
N MET A 324 20.08 -2.41 -10.20
CA MET A 324 19.27 -1.87 -11.28
C MET A 324 17.86 -2.46 -11.20
N HIS A 325 16.86 -1.59 -11.25
CA HIS A 325 15.45 -1.95 -11.37
C HIS A 325 14.91 -1.33 -12.66
N VAL A 326 14.00 -2.02 -13.35
CA VAL A 326 13.38 -1.50 -14.57
C VAL A 326 11.87 -1.68 -14.47
N PHE A 327 11.12 -0.62 -14.77
CA PHE A 327 9.68 -0.55 -14.52
C PHE A 327 8.89 -0.08 -15.73
N ASP A 328 7.70 -0.65 -15.95
CA ASP A 328 6.63 -0.01 -16.72
C ASP A 328 5.69 0.71 -15.76
N LEU A 329 6.02 1.97 -15.45
CA LEU A 329 5.27 2.78 -14.50
C LEU A 329 3.88 3.19 -15.01
N THR A 330 3.57 3.04 -16.31
CA THR A 330 2.31 3.54 -16.89
C THR A 330 1.48 2.50 -17.64
N SER A 331 1.89 1.24 -17.62
CA SER A 331 1.29 0.14 -18.40
C SER A 331 1.29 0.43 -19.91
N SER A 332 2.36 1.05 -20.40
CA SER A 332 2.56 1.48 -21.79
C SER A 332 3.67 0.72 -22.53
N ASN A 333 4.37 -0.19 -21.85
CA ASN A 333 5.61 -0.84 -22.28
C ASN A 333 6.76 0.18 -22.53
N GLU A 334 6.80 1.28 -21.78
CA GLU A 334 7.94 2.21 -21.75
C GLU A 334 8.85 1.91 -20.54
N PRO A 335 10.08 1.39 -20.72
CA PRO A 335 10.96 1.06 -19.61
C PRO A 335 11.54 2.32 -18.95
N VAL A 336 11.32 2.44 -17.64
CA VAL A 336 11.97 3.39 -16.75
C VAL A 336 13.03 2.65 -15.94
N LEU A 337 14.30 2.99 -16.13
CA LEU A 337 15.42 2.32 -15.47
C LEU A 337 15.85 3.14 -14.25
N VAL A 338 16.01 2.48 -13.11
CA VAL A 338 16.54 3.07 -11.87
C VAL A 338 17.82 2.33 -11.50
N LEU A 339 18.94 3.03 -11.37
CA LEU A 339 20.19 2.47 -10.83
C LEU A 339 20.57 3.17 -9.54
N THR A 340 20.90 2.39 -8.51
CA THR A 340 21.59 2.87 -7.31
C THR A 340 22.91 2.13 -7.12
N ALA A 341 23.93 2.84 -6.64
CA ALA A 341 25.23 2.25 -6.33
C ALA A 341 25.99 3.10 -5.30
N THR A 342 26.89 2.45 -4.56
CA THR A 342 27.99 3.12 -3.86
C THR A 342 29.23 3.14 -4.77
N ALA A 343 30.11 4.11 -4.61
CA ALA A 343 31.40 4.11 -5.31
C ALA A 343 32.53 4.61 -4.41
N SER A 344 33.71 4.06 -4.61
CA SER A 344 34.97 4.61 -4.10
C SER A 344 35.85 5.06 -5.28
N ILE A 345 36.90 5.83 -5.01
CA ILE A 345 37.92 6.16 -6.01
C ILE A 345 39.29 5.78 -5.42
N PRO A 346 39.90 4.67 -5.87
CA PRO A 346 41.23 4.25 -5.42
C PRO A 346 42.27 5.36 -5.61
N ASN A 347 43.13 5.56 -4.61
CA ASN A 347 44.19 6.57 -4.61
C ASN A 347 43.69 8.03 -4.73
N ALA A 348 42.41 8.30 -4.45
CA ALA A 348 41.92 9.67 -4.30
C ALA A 348 42.64 10.41 -3.16
N ARG A 349 42.87 11.72 -3.34
CA ARG A 349 43.51 12.59 -2.33
C ARG A 349 42.71 12.71 -1.04
N ILE A 350 41.40 12.52 -1.14
CA ILE A 350 40.45 12.47 -0.03
C ILE A 350 39.66 11.18 -0.26
N PRO A 351 39.74 10.18 0.64
CA PRO A 351 38.95 8.96 0.53
C PRO A 351 37.50 9.28 0.93
N LEU A 352 36.64 9.44 -0.07
CA LEU A 352 35.21 9.65 0.09
C LEU A 352 34.44 8.45 -0.45
N GLN A 353 33.33 8.11 0.20
CA GLN A 353 32.37 7.11 -0.27
C GLN A 353 31.20 7.82 -0.95
N TYR A 354 31.13 7.68 -2.27
CA TYR A 354 30.07 8.26 -3.07
C TYR A 354 28.81 7.38 -3.04
N THR A 355 27.64 8.00 -3.09
CA THR A 355 26.37 7.33 -3.41
C THR A 355 25.78 7.99 -4.64
N THR A 356 25.36 7.18 -5.62
CA THR A 356 24.71 7.67 -6.83
C THR A 356 23.35 7.01 -7.05
N ALA A 357 22.39 7.81 -7.50
CA ALA A 357 21.05 7.40 -7.88
C ALA A 357 20.70 8.02 -9.25
N LEU A 358 20.37 7.16 -10.21
CA LEU A 358 20.04 7.51 -11.58
C LEU A 358 18.63 7.02 -11.91
N VAL A 359 17.88 7.82 -12.67
CA VAL A 359 16.68 7.38 -13.39
C VAL A 359 16.84 7.75 -14.86
N THR A 360 16.67 6.78 -15.76
CA THR A 360 16.72 7.00 -17.21
C THR A 360 15.52 6.40 -17.91
N ARG A 361 15.31 6.83 -19.16
CA ARG A 361 14.41 6.21 -20.14
C ARG A 361 15.19 5.98 -21.43
N GLU A 362 14.81 4.95 -22.17
CA GLU A 362 15.27 4.74 -23.53
C GLU A 362 14.43 5.59 -24.51
N ASP A 363 15.07 6.19 -25.52
CA ASP A 363 14.38 6.91 -26.59
C ASP A 363 14.06 6.04 -27.81
N ILE A 364 13.49 6.65 -28.85
CA ILE A 364 13.12 5.98 -30.11
C ILE A 364 14.33 5.45 -30.92
N TYR A 365 15.57 5.76 -30.51
CA TYR A 365 16.81 5.33 -31.16
C TYR A 365 17.58 4.29 -30.33
N GLY A 366 17.15 4.01 -29.09
CA GLY A 366 17.82 3.08 -28.18
C GLY A 366 18.89 3.71 -27.28
N GLU A 367 18.89 5.04 -27.13
CA GLU A 367 19.79 5.80 -26.26
C GLU A 367 19.13 6.10 -24.89
N LEU A 368 19.92 6.05 -23.80
CA LEU A 368 19.45 6.29 -22.44
C LEU A 368 19.60 7.75 -22.04
N HIS A 369 18.49 8.44 -21.83
CA HIS A 369 18.47 9.84 -21.39
C HIS A 369 18.25 9.96 -19.88
N LYS A 370 18.99 10.86 -19.22
CA LYS A 370 18.92 11.06 -17.76
C LYS A 370 17.69 11.87 -17.39
N VAL A 371 16.67 11.19 -16.86
CA VAL A 371 15.46 11.80 -16.29
C VAL A 371 15.73 12.39 -14.91
N PHE A 372 16.56 11.69 -14.12
CA PHE A 372 17.11 12.14 -12.86
C PHE A 372 18.53 11.60 -12.68
N ALA A 373 19.41 12.38 -12.08
CA ALA A 373 20.73 11.93 -11.66
C ALA A 373 21.20 12.74 -10.46
N GLN A 374 21.53 12.06 -9.36
CA GLN A 374 22.15 12.66 -8.19
C GLN A 374 23.32 11.79 -7.75
N THR A 375 24.50 12.41 -7.60
CA THR A 375 25.66 11.80 -6.97
C THR A 375 26.17 12.68 -5.83
N THR A 376 26.22 12.10 -4.64
CA THR A 376 26.77 12.74 -3.44
C THR A 376 27.89 11.90 -2.84
N ASP A 377 28.47 12.37 -1.75
CA ASP A 377 29.46 11.71 -0.93
C ASP A 377 29.08 11.77 0.56
N ASP A 378 29.79 11.00 1.37
CA ASP A 378 29.55 10.82 2.80
C ASP A 378 29.88 12.04 3.68
N GLN A 379 30.46 13.11 3.13
CA GLN A 379 30.89 14.29 3.91
C GLN A 379 30.13 15.59 3.58
N HIS A 380 29.41 15.66 2.45
CA HIS A 380 28.75 16.89 1.98
C HIS A 380 27.23 16.72 1.76
N LEU A 381 26.56 16.05 2.71
CA LEU A 381 25.11 15.82 2.72
C LEU A 381 24.28 17.08 3.04
N ASP A 382 24.94 18.15 3.48
CA ASP A 382 24.42 19.51 3.61
C ASP A 382 24.14 20.14 2.24
N VAL A 383 25.07 20.00 1.28
CA VAL A 383 24.97 20.57 -0.07
C VAL A 383 24.18 19.66 -1.02
N ILE A 384 24.43 18.34 -0.98
CA ILE A 384 23.80 17.39 -1.91
C ILE A 384 23.20 16.20 -1.13
N PRO A 385 21.86 16.08 -1.04
CA PRO A 385 21.22 14.93 -0.41
C PRO A 385 21.62 13.60 -1.06
N LYS A 386 21.81 12.57 -0.23
CA LYS A 386 21.79 11.17 -0.66
C LYS A 386 20.36 10.81 -1.06
N TYR A 387 20.21 10.16 -2.21
CA TYR A 387 18.96 9.50 -2.60
C TYR A 387 19.18 7.99 -2.53
N GLU A 388 18.17 7.30 -2.01
CA GLU A 388 18.14 5.86 -1.85
C GLU A 388 16.78 5.38 -2.35
N PHE A 389 16.79 4.60 -3.42
CA PHE A 389 15.58 4.07 -4.03
C PHE A 389 14.94 3.02 -3.11
N ILE A 390 13.61 3.07 -2.97
CA ILE A 390 12.85 2.12 -2.17
C ILE A 390 12.11 1.13 -3.09
N ASP A 391 11.12 1.60 -3.86
CA ASP A 391 10.41 0.80 -4.87
C ASP A 391 9.53 1.70 -5.77
N ALA A 392 8.87 1.09 -6.75
CA ALA A 392 7.74 1.67 -7.47
C ALA A 392 6.41 1.38 -6.75
N VAL A 393 5.58 2.41 -6.55
CA VAL A 393 4.31 2.33 -5.80
C VAL A 393 3.24 3.24 -6.40
N ASP A 394 1.99 2.75 -6.46
CA ASP A 394 0.79 3.56 -6.73
C ASP A 394 0.54 4.47 -5.53
N SER A 395 0.82 5.77 -5.64
CA SER A 395 0.68 6.70 -4.51
C SER A 395 -0.69 7.37 -4.46
N ASP A 396 -1.29 7.71 -5.60
CA ASP A 396 -2.54 8.48 -5.70
C ASP A 396 -3.79 7.64 -6.04
N GLY A 397 -3.62 6.39 -6.50
CA GLY A 397 -4.74 5.50 -6.84
C GLY A 397 -5.27 5.63 -8.28
N ASP A 398 -4.54 6.28 -9.21
CA ASP A 398 -4.84 6.23 -10.65
C ASP A 398 -4.40 4.90 -11.31
N GLY A 399 -3.55 4.12 -10.64
CA GLY A 399 -3.09 2.79 -11.04
C GLY A 399 -1.75 2.78 -11.81
N ARG A 400 -1.09 3.93 -11.93
CA ARG A 400 0.32 4.09 -12.33
C ARG A 400 1.26 3.92 -11.12
N GLY A 401 2.55 3.83 -11.40
CA GLY A 401 3.60 3.76 -10.38
C GLY A 401 4.41 5.05 -10.32
N GLU A 402 4.59 5.56 -9.10
CA GLU A 402 5.59 6.58 -8.78
C GLU A 402 6.82 5.92 -8.17
N LEU A 403 7.98 6.56 -8.32
CA LEU A 403 9.21 6.10 -7.69
C LEU A 403 9.32 6.71 -6.29
N LEU A 404 9.38 5.85 -5.26
CA LEU A 404 9.60 6.22 -3.88
C LEU A 404 11.10 6.22 -3.55
N PHE A 405 11.60 7.34 -3.02
CA PHE A 405 12.98 7.46 -2.54
C PHE A 405 13.03 7.92 -1.08
N ARG A 406 13.98 7.40 -0.32
CA ARG A 406 14.50 8.05 0.89
C ARG A 406 15.54 9.11 0.48
N LYS A 407 15.43 10.29 1.06
CA LYS A 407 16.29 11.46 0.85
C LYS A 407 16.93 11.82 2.18
N THR A 408 18.26 11.76 2.27
CA THR A 408 19.01 11.98 3.52
C THR A 408 19.96 13.16 3.38
N GLN A 409 19.95 14.04 4.39
CA GLN A 409 20.78 15.23 4.53
C GLN A 409 21.42 15.28 5.93
N ASP A 410 22.29 16.26 6.16
CA ASP A 410 22.84 16.63 7.48
C ASP A 410 21.77 16.81 8.57
N SER A 411 20.61 17.31 8.16
CA SER A 411 19.52 17.80 8.99
C SER A 411 18.44 16.75 9.26
N GLY A 412 18.54 15.56 8.65
CA GLY A 412 17.59 14.47 8.82
C GLY A 412 17.36 13.62 7.57
N SER A 413 16.37 12.73 7.63
CA SER A 413 15.86 12.01 6.46
C SER A 413 14.38 12.29 6.22
N ALA A 414 14.01 12.29 4.95
CA ALA A 414 12.64 12.42 4.46
C ALA A 414 12.36 11.41 3.34
N PHE A 415 11.10 11.26 2.96
CA PHE A 415 10.69 10.48 1.80
C PHE A 415 10.14 11.40 0.70
N GLY A 416 10.41 11.05 -0.55
CA GLY A 416 9.88 11.75 -1.73
C GLY A 416 9.28 10.79 -2.73
N ILE A 417 8.19 11.23 -3.36
CA ILE A 417 7.40 10.49 -4.36
C ILE A 417 7.49 11.26 -5.68
N TYR A 418 7.95 10.58 -6.72
CA TYR A 418 8.27 11.21 -8.00
C TYR A 418 7.64 10.46 -9.17
N ALA A 419 6.85 11.17 -9.99
CA ALA A 419 6.31 10.67 -11.24
C ALA A 419 7.31 10.90 -12.39
N VAL A 420 7.52 9.88 -13.22
CA VAL A 420 8.34 9.96 -14.42
C VAL A 420 7.42 10.21 -15.61
N ILE A 421 7.48 11.40 -16.22
CA ILE A 421 6.55 11.81 -17.28
C ILE A 421 7.34 12.39 -18.46
N GLY A 422 7.56 11.54 -19.47
CA GLY A 422 8.60 11.79 -20.47
C GLY A 422 9.96 11.94 -19.79
N ASP A 423 10.77 12.89 -20.26
CA ASP A 423 12.14 13.07 -19.77
C ASP A 423 12.20 14.04 -18.57
N ARG A 424 11.18 13.96 -17.68
CA ARG A 424 11.08 14.78 -16.47
C ARG A 424 10.69 13.97 -15.24
N PHE A 425 11.43 14.21 -14.17
CA PHE A 425 11.20 13.73 -12.81
C PHE A 425 10.35 14.75 -12.05
N TRP A 426 9.07 14.46 -11.84
CA TRP A 426 8.11 15.37 -11.21
C TRP A 426 7.87 15.00 -9.75
N THR A 427 8.32 15.83 -8.81
CA THR A 427 7.95 15.70 -7.40
C THR A 427 6.43 15.82 -7.22
N LEU A 428 5.78 14.77 -6.74
CA LEU A 428 4.39 14.82 -6.27
C LEU A 428 4.32 15.15 -4.78
N PHE A 429 5.29 14.66 -4.01
CA PHE A 429 5.41 14.88 -2.58
C PHE A 429 6.88 14.81 -2.15
N GLU A 430 7.29 15.69 -1.26
CA GLU A 430 8.50 15.56 -0.44
C GLU A 430 8.14 15.87 1.02
N GLY A 431 8.44 14.93 1.92
CA GLY A 431 8.27 15.12 3.35
C GLY A 431 9.35 16.05 3.94
N LYS A 432 9.12 16.52 5.16
CA LYS A 432 10.11 17.30 5.90
C LYS A 432 11.13 16.36 6.58
N PRO A 433 12.44 16.67 6.55
CA PRO A 433 13.42 15.89 7.30
C PRO A 433 13.08 15.79 8.79
N GLY A 434 12.98 14.56 9.29
CA GLY A 434 12.96 14.26 10.73
C GLY A 434 14.38 14.33 11.29
N ARG A 435 14.55 15.03 12.40
CA ARG A 435 15.75 15.00 13.25
C ARG A 435 15.59 13.92 14.31
#